data_AF-A0A443I245-F1
#
_entry.id   AF-A0A443I245-F1
#
_cell.length_a   1.000
_cell.length_b   1.000
_cell.length_c   1.000
_cell.angle_alpha   90.00
_cell.angle_beta   90.00
_cell.angle_gamma   90.00
#
_symmetry.space_group_name_H-M   'P 1'
#
loop_
_entity.id
_entity.type
_entity.pdbx_description
1 polymer ?
#
loop_
_entity_poly.entity_id
_entity_poly.type
_entity_poly.pdbx_seq_one_letter_code
_entity_poly.pdbx_strand_id
1 'polypeptide(L)'
;MPTIFHGSVISWAHNQMLTKCLNGFFTVNENQDLILGGNSRFGSFPHPWQYIYKEPDLYIKQFWAAFPAIVFEAGYSKSYEKLLSDKDLWFIGAPQVNVVVLIQWSKVANNRIRGFIELWRRATPGTQRIQIFPTPAPGTQSQSLTFFRQDFYVGGIVPAGRQPLDPCPWDIDDLRRYANEAIRAEGLVPE
;
A
#
# COMPACT_ATOMS: atom_id res chain seq x y z
N MET A 1 -17.92 -7.68 -3.94
CA MET A 1 -16.72 -8.52 -3.70
C MET A 1 -15.53 -7.85 -4.35
N PRO A 2 -14.35 -7.90 -3.73
CA PRO A 2 -13.11 -7.48 -4.39
C PRO A 2 -12.87 -8.31 -5.66
N THR A 3 -12.38 -7.66 -6.70
CA THR A 3 -11.93 -8.31 -7.94
C THR A 3 -10.55 -8.93 -7.73
N ILE A 4 -10.14 -9.86 -8.59
CA ILE A 4 -8.82 -10.49 -8.55
C ILE A 4 -7.73 -9.43 -8.72
N PHE A 5 -7.92 -8.44 -9.62
CA PHE A 5 -6.93 -7.38 -9.82
C PHE A 5 -6.87 -6.39 -8.66
N HIS A 6 -7.95 -6.22 -7.90
CA HIS A 6 -7.94 -5.45 -6.66
C HIS A 6 -7.02 -6.11 -5.62
N GLY A 7 -6.97 -7.45 -5.57
CA GLY A 7 -6.05 -8.22 -4.73
C GLY A 7 -4.59 -8.26 -5.19
N SER A 8 -4.25 -7.74 -6.38
CA SER A 8 -2.87 -7.78 -6.92
C SER A 8 -1.84 -7.10 -6.01
N VAL A 9 -2.26 -6.12 -5.21
CA VAL A 9 -1.43 -5.45 -4.21
C VAL A 9 -0.86 -6.42 -3.17
N ILE A 10 -1.59 -7.47 -2.81
CA ILE A 10 -1.16 -8.45 -1.81
C ILE A 10 0.02 -9.26 -2.34
N SER A 11 -0.11 -9.84 -3.54
CA SER A 11 0.97 -10.59 -4.19
C SER A 11 2.20 -9.73 -4.43
N TRP A 12 1.99 -8.48 -4.87
CA TRP A 12 3.06 -7.51 -5.03
C TRP A 12 3.80 -7.25 -3.71
N ALA A 13 3.08 -6.91 -2.64
CA ALA A 13 3.68 -6.61 -1.35
C ALA A 13 4.43 -7.78 -0.73
N HIS A 14 3.90 -9.01 -0.85
CA HIS A 14 4.61 -10.20 -0.42
C HIS A 14 5.95 -10.36 -1.15
N ASN A 15 5.96 -10.18 -2.48
CA ASN A 15 7.19 -10.24 -3.26
C ASN A 15 8.18 -9.16 -2.83
N GLN A 16 7.72 -7.91 -2.68
CA GLN A 16 8.59 -6.81 -2.27
C GLN A 16 9.18 -7.05 -0.88
N MET A 17 8.37 -7.42 0.12
CA MET A 17 8.86 -7.72 1.48
C MET A 17 9.91 -8.83 1.47
N LEU A 18 9.65 -9.93 0.75
CA LEU A 18 10.61 -11.03 0.60
C LEU A 18 11.93 -10.56 -0.01
N THR A 19 11.88 -9.84 -1.14
CA THR A 19 13.08 -9.29 -1.79
C THR A 19 13.85 -8.35 -0.87
N LYS A 20 13.17 -7.51 -0.09
CA LYS A 20 13.84 -6.59 0.87
C LYS A 20 14.50 -7.35 2.02
N CYS A 21 13.93 -8.44 2.49
CA CYS A 21 14.58 -9.32 3.46
C CYS A 21 15.82 -10.00 2.86
N LEU A 22 15.70 -10.57 1.65
CA LEU A 22 16.81 -11.26 0.97
C LEU A 22 17.99 -10.33 0.65
N ASN A 23 17.70 -9.07 0.36
CA ASN A 23 18.73 -8.05 0.08
C ASN A 23 19.27 -7.37 1.36
N GLY A 24 18.89 -7.83 2.55
CA GLY A 24 19.41 -7.34 3.83
C GLY A 24 18.86 -5.98 4.29
N PHE A 25 17.84 -5.44 3.60
CA PHE A 25 17.16 -4.23 4.08
C PHE A 25 16.50 -4.53 5.42
N PHE A 26 15.74 -5.62 5.51
CA PHE A 26 15.28 -6.16 6.78
C PHE A 26 16.18 -7.33 7.18
N THR A 27 16.57 -7.39 8.46
CA THR A 27 17.05 -8.64 9.05
C THR A 27 15.89 -9.63 9.17
N VAL A 28 16.22 -10.91 9.36
CA VAL A 28 15.20 -11.94 9.64
C VAL A 28 14.37 -11.57 10.88
N ASN A 29 15.01 -11.07 11.95
CA ASN A 29 14.31 -10.68 13.18
C ASN A 29 13.38 -9.48 12.93
N GLU A 30 13.84 -8.44 12.24
CA GLU A 30 12.99 -7.30 11.88
C GLU A 30 11.79 -7.75 11.02
N ASN A 31 11.99 -8.66 10.07
CA ASN A 31 10.91 -9.18 9.24
C ASN A 31 9.92 -10.05 10.03
N GLN A 32 10.38 -10.82 11.01
CA GLN A 32 9.51 -11.61 11.90
C GLN A 32 8.64 -10.72 12.80
N ASP A 33 9.13 -9.53 13.15
CA ASP A 33 8.38 -8.55 13.93
C ASP A 33 7.34 -7.76 13.10
N LEU A 34 7.42 -7.85 11.76
CA LEU A 34 6.50 -7.19 10.83
C LEU A 34 5.45 -8.18 10.31
N ILE A 35 4.19 -7.90 10.61
CA ILE A 35 3.04 -8.61 10.07
C ILE A 35 2.58 -7.90 8.81
N LEU A 36 2.70 -8.59 7.67
CA LEU A 36 1.99 -8.28 6.44
C LEU A 36 0.66 -9.03 6.45
N GLY A 37 -0.46 -8.33 6.37
CA GLY A 37 -1.79 -8.96 6.41
C GLY A 37 -2.84 -8.17 5.65
N GLY A 38 -4.02 -8.76 5.50
CA GLY A 38 -5.20 -8.15 4.89
C GLY A 38 -6.47 -8.66 5.57
N ASN A 39 -7.62 -8.06 5.23
CA ASN A 39 -8.96 -8.48 5.71
C ASN A 39 -9.15 -8.47 7.24
N SER A 40 -8.27 -7.79 7.98
CA SER A 40 -8.40 -7.64 9.43
C SER A 40 -9.19 -6.38 9.76
N ARG A 41 -10.07 -6.46 10.75
CA ARG A 41 -10.84 -5.32 11.25
C ARG A 41 -10.05 -4.53 12.27
N PHE A 42 -9.85 -3.25 12.01
CA PHE A 42 -9.32 -2.27 12.95
C PHE A 42 -10.45 -1.33 13.37
N GLY A 43 -10.69 -1.21 14.67
CA GLY A 43 -11.71 -0.32 15.23
C GLY A 43 -11.17 0.36 16.49
N SER A 44 -12.07 0.91 17.31
CA SER A 44 -11.69 1.71 18.49
C SER A 44 -10.94 3.00 18.13
N PHE A 45 -11.29 3.60 17.00
CA PHE A 45 -10.85 4.96 16.66
C PHE A 45 -11.36 5.94 17.74
N PRO A 46 -10.65 7.05 17.99
CA PRO A 46 -11.10 8.08 18.94
C PRO A 46 -12.37 8.79 18.42
N HIS A 47 -13.00 9.57 19.29
CA HIS A 47 -14.08 10.47 18.91
C HIS A 47 -13.64 11.39 17.74
N PRO A 48 -14.47 11.61 16.70
CA PRO A 48 -15.88 11.21 16.53
C PRO A 48 -16.12 9.83 15.89
N TRP A 49 -15.09 9.03 15.68
CA TRP A 49 -15.17 7.76 14.94
C TRP A 49 -15.26 6.53 15.84
N GLN A 50 -15.67 6.67 17.10
CA GLN A 50 -15.64 5.58 18.09
C GLN A 50 -16.45 4.33 17.73
N TYR A 51 -17.40 4.44 16.80
CA TYR A 51 -18.23 3.33 16.33
C TYR A 51 -17.88 2.88 14.91
N ILE A 52 -16.83 3.45 14.31
CA ILE A 52 -16.33 3.06 12.99
C ILE A 52 -15.30 1.94 13.16
N TYR A 53 -15.29 1.04 12.19
CA TYR A 53 -14.18 0.14 11.94
C TYR A 53 -13.77 0.21 10.47
N LYS A 54 -12.54 -0.20 10.20
CA LYS A 54 -11.92 -0.25 8.89
C LYS A 54 -11.30 -1.61 8.64
N GLU A 55 -11.37 -2.07 7.40
CA GLU A 55 -10.79 -3.31 6.92
C GLU A 55 -9.93 -2.95 5.71
N PRO A 56 -8.62 -2.65 5.90
CA PRO A 56 -7.76 -2.32 4.79
C PRO A 56 -7.49 -3.56 3.93
N ASP A 57 -7.28 -3.33 2.63
CA ASP A 57 -7.02 -4.41 1.68
C ASP A 57 -5.68 -5.08 1.95
N LEU A 58 -4.71 -4.29 2.43
CA LEU A 58 -3.43 -4.77 2.92
C LEU A 58 -2.91 -3.81 4.01
N TYR A 59 -2.15 -4.33 4.97
CA TYR A 59 -1.45 -3.54 5.96
C TYR A 59 -0.09 -4.15 6.33
N ILE A 60 0.79 -3.32 6.87
CA ILE A 60 2.02 -3.73 7.55
C ILE A 60 1.99 -3.16 8.97
N LYS A 61 2.16 -4.03 9.96
CA LYS A 61 2.18 -3.64 11.37
C LYS A 61 3.27 -4.35 12.14
N GLN A 62 3.78 -3.73 13.20
CA GLN A 62 4.56 -4.46 14.19
C GLN A 62 3.64 -5.43 14.94
N PHE A 63 4.13 -6.62 15.29
CA PHE A 63 3.27 -7.68 15.82
C PHE A 63 2.51 -7.29 17.10
N TRP A 64 3.10 -6.43 17.92
CA TRP A 64 2.52 -5.91 19.16
C TRP A 64 1.63 -4.67 18.96
N ALA A 65 1.62 -4.06 17.78
CA ALA A 65 0.89 -2.83 17.52
C ALA A 65 -0.62 -3.07 17.34
N ALA A 66 -1.42 -2.18 17.93
CA ALA A 66 -2.88 -2.19 17.84
C ALA A 66 -3.35 -1.78 16.43
N PHE A 67 -2.68 -0.81 15.83
CA PHE A 67 -2.93 -0.30 14.49
C PHE A 67 -1.70 -0.51 13.59
N PRO A 68 -1.89 -0.57 12.28
CA PRO A 68 -0.79 -0.71 11.34
C PRO A 68 0.05 0.55 11.23
N ALA A 69 1.30 0.39 10.82
CA ALA A 69 2.19 1.50 10.47
C ALA A 69 1.99 1.91 9.00
N ILE A 70 1.69 0.94 8.13
CA ILE A 70 1.40 1.18 6.71
C ILE A 70 0.05 0.54 6.37
N VAL A 71 -0.81 1.30 5.71
CA VAL A 71 -2.12 0.85 5.23
C VAL A 71 -2.17 0.95 3.71
N PHE A 72 -2.79 -0.01 3.05
CA PHE A 72 -3.10 0.01 1.63
C PHE A 72 -4.62 -0.08 1.46
N GLU A 73 -5.19 0.85 0.68
CA GLU A 73 -6.60 0.89 0.32
C GLU A 73 -6.71 0.93 -1.20
N ALA A 74 -7.31 -0.10 -1.77
CA ALA A 74 -7.56 -0.24 -3.19
C ALA A 74 -9.05 0.02 -3.50
N GLY A 75 -9.30 0.99 -4.37
CA GLY A 75 -10.63 1.34 -4.87
C GLY A 75 -10.85 0.84 -6.28
N TYR A 76 -11.96 0.14 -6.51
CA TYR A 76 -12.54 -0.05 -7.85
C TYR A 76 -14.02 0.37 -7.84
N SER A 77 -14.82 -0.25 -6.97
CA SER A 77 -16.20 0.19 -6.68
C SER A 77 -16.25 1.39 -5.73
N LYS A 78 -15.19 1.58 -4.93
CA LYS A 78 -15.00 2.74 -4.07
C LYS A 78 -14.44 3.90 -4.90
N SER A 79 -15.02 5.08 -4.77
CA SER A 79 -14.55 6.28 -5.45
C SER A 79 -13.25 6.79 -4.82
N TYR A 80 -12.51 7.59 -5.57
CA TYR A 80 -11.26 8.16 -5.11
C TYR A 80 -11.45 9.13 -3.93
N GLU A 81 -12.56 9.87 -3.88
CA GLU A 81 -12.89 10.78 -2.76
C GLU A 81 -13.12 10.00 -1.46
N LYS A 82 -13.71 8.81 -1.56
CA LYS A 82 -13.86 7.90 -0.41
C LYS A 82 -12.51 7.35 0.05
N LEU A 83 -11.60 7.02 -0.87
CA LEU A 83 -10.22 6.64 -0.52
C LEU A 83 -9.48 7.77 0.20
N LEU A 84 -9.65 9.02 -0.23
CA LEU A 84 -9.07 10.18 0.46
C LEU A 84 -9.65 10.36 1.86
N SER A 85 -10.97 10.19 2.02
CA SER A 85 -11.63 10.24 3.33
C SER A 85 -11.14 9.11 4.26
N ASP A 86 -10.95 7.91 3.72
CA ASP A 86 -10.39 6.77 4.44
C ASP A 86 -8.95 7.03 4.89
N LYS A 87 -8.11 7.58 4.01
CA LYS A 87 -6.75 8.04 4.34
C LYS A 87 -6.77 9.04 5.50
N ASP A 88 -7.65 10.03 5.47
CA ASP A 88 -7.74 11.03 6.52
C ASP A 88 -8.16 10.41 7.86
N LEU A 89 -9.12 9.48 7.84
CA LEU A 89 -9.47 8.71 9.03
C LEU A 89 -8.27 7.91 9.58
N TRP A 90 -7.52 7.22 8.71
CA TRP A 90 -6.33 6.49 9.15
C TRP A 90 -5.30 7.41 9.80
N PHE A 91 -5.06 8.59 9.23
CA PHE A 91 -4.12 9.53 9.83
C PHE A 91 -4.65 10.16 11.12
N ILE A 92 -5.89 10.62 11.16
CA ILE A 92 -6.40 11.34 12.34
C ILE A 92 -6.75 10.36 13.47
N GLY A 93 -7.39 9.25 13.13
CA GLY A 93 -7.91 8.29 14.10
C GLY A 93 -6.90 7.24 14.57
N ALA A 94 -5.82 6.98 13.83
CA ALA A 94 -4.82 5.99 14.23
C ALA A 94 -3.40 6.59 14.21
N PRO A 95 -2.92 7.18 15.32
CA PRO A 95 -1.62 7.84 15.40
C PRO A 95 -0.42 6.94 15.01
N GLN A 96 -0.59 5.62 15.09
CA GLN A 96 0.43 4.64 14.72
C GLN A 96 0.65 4.52 13.20
N VAL A 97 -0.34 4.93 12.38
CA VAL A 97 -0.24 4.89 10.91
C VAL A 97 0.71 5.98 10.44
N ASN A 98 1.83 5.59 9.84
CA ASN A 98 2.79 6.51 9.24
C ASN A 98 2.49 6.77 7.76
N VAL A 99 2.01 5.74 7.06
CA VAL A 99 1.80 5.77 5.60
C VAL A 99 0.45 5.18 5.24
N VAL A 100 -0.24 5.85 4.32
CA VAL A 100 -1.40 5.30 3.62
C VAL A 100 -1.10 5.27 2.13
N VAL A 101 -1.25 4.10 1.54
CA VAL A 101 -1.10 3.86 0.11
C VAL A 101 -2.50 3.72 -0.48
N LEU A 102 -2.82 4.56 -1.46
CA LEU A 102 -4.09 4.50 -2.18
C LEU A 102 -3.85 3.92 -3.55
N ILE A 103 -4.62 2.91 -3.94
CA ILE A 103 -4.63 2.36 -5.29
C ILE A 103 -6.01 2.60 -5.86
N GLN A 104 -6.12 3.29 -6.98
CA GLN A 104 -7.40 3.48 -7.65
C GLN A 104 -7.37 2.80 -9.00
N TRP A 105 -8.33 1.92 -9.21
CA TRP A 105 -8.65 1.30 -10.49
C TRP A 105 -9.89 1.96 -11.08
N SER A 106 -9.99 1.98 -12.40
CA SER A 106 -11.17 2.48 -13.10
C SER A 106 -11.36 1.71 -14.40
N LYS A 107 -12.60 1.26 -14.63
CA LYS A 107 -13.01 0.68 -15.91
C LYS A 107 -13.37 1.79 -16.87
N VAL A 108 -12.73 1.79 -18.03
CA VAL A 108 -12.99 2.72 -19.12
C VAL A 108 -13.62 1.97 -20.31
N ALA A 109 -13.84 2.67 -21.42
CA ALA A 109 -14.43 2.09 -22.63
C ALA A 109 -13.67 0.83 -23.11
N ASN A 110 -14.39 -0.08 -23.77
CA ASN A 110 -13.88 -1.33 -24.34
C ASN A 110 -13.27 -2.29 -23.30
N ASN A 111 -13.89 -2.38 -22.12
CA ASN A 111 -13.45 -3.25 -21.02
C ASN A 111 -12.01 -3.01 -20.55
N ARG A 112 -11.48 -1.80 -20.79
CA ARG A 112 -10.13 -1.45 -20.38
C ARG A 112 -10.07 -1.01 -18.92
N ILE A 113 -8.96 -1.28 -18.26
CA ILE A 113 -8.69 -0.91 -16.87
C ILE A 113 -7.49 0.04 -16.83
N ARG A 114 -7.73 1.22 -16.26
CA ARG A 114 -6.68 2.16 -15.84
C ARG A 114 -6.47 2.04 -14.35
N GLY A 115 -5.27 2.39 -13.90
CA GLY A 115 -5.04 2.53 -12.47
C GLY A 115 -3.83 3.35 -12.13
N PHE A 116 -3.83 3.89 -10.91
CA PHE A 116 -2.71 4.61 -10.33
C PHE A 116 -2.55 4.23 -8.85
N ILE A 117 -1.35 4.47 -8.33
CA ILE A 117 -1.01 4.29 -6.92
C ILE A 117 -0.46 5.60 -6.36
N GLU A 118 -0.79 5.89 -5.11
CA GLU A 118 -0.31 7.05 -4.38
C GLU A 118 0.21 6.65 -3.00
N LEU A 119 1.36 7.20 -2.62
CA LEU A 119 1.89 7.09 -1.26
C LEU A 119 1.74 8.42 -0.54
N TRP A 120 1.00 8.38 0.56
CA TRP A 120 0.78 9.50 1.46
C TRP A 120 1.50 9.25 2.78
N ARG A 121 2.24 10.25 3.26
CA ARG A 121 2.91 10.20 4.57
C ARG A 121 2.24 11.12 5.57
N ARG A 122 2.19 10.69 6.82
CA ARG A 122 1.79 11.55 7.94
C ARG A 122 2.71 12.77 8.01
N ALA A 123 2.11 13.95 8.18
CA ALA A 123 2.80 15.22 8.46
C ALA A 123 3.84 15.68 7.41
N THR A 124 3.89 15.04 6.24
CA THR A 124 4.73 15.48 5.12
C THR A 124 3.84 15.97 3.98
N PRO A 125 3.99 17.23 3.54
CA PRO A 125 3.28 17.71 2.36
C PRO A 125 3.81 16.99 1.11
N GLY A 126 2.89 16.47 0.30
CA GLY A 126 3.20 15.81 -0.96
C GLY A 126 2.71 14.36 -1.03
N THR A 127 2.45 13.93 -2.25
CA THR A 127 2.06 12.55 -2.58
C THR A 127 2.95 12.06 -3.71
N GLN A 128 3.47 10.85 -3.58
CA GLN A 128 4.11 10.19 -4.72
C GLN A 128 3.03 9.45 -5.50
N ARG A 129 2.65 9.98 -6.67
CA ARG A 129 1.69 9.35 -7.57
C ARG A 129 2.39 8.67 -8.73
N ILE A 130 2.06 7.40 -9.00
CA ILE A 130 2.58 6.63 -10.13
C ILE A 130 1.42 6.01 -10.90
N GLN A 131 1.43 6.15 -12.23
CA GLN A 131 0.46 5.48 -13.09
C GLN A 131 0.79 3.99 -13.17
N ILE A 132 -0.17 3.11 -12.94
CA ILE A 132 -0.01 1.65 -13.14
C ILE A 132 -0.32 1.33 -14.60
N PHE A 133 -1.54 1.67 -15.06
CA PHE A 133 -2.03 1.52 -16.43
C PHE A 133 -2.64 2.83 -16.96
N PRO A 134 -2.26 3.36 -18.15
CA PRO A 134 -1.44 2.69 -19.15
C PRO A 134 -0.01 2.42 -18.70
N THR A 135 0.56 1.29 -19.14
CA THR A 135 1.98 1.04 -18.90
C THR A 135 2.80 2.14 -19.57
N PRO A 136 3.89 2.62 -18.94
CA PRO A 136 4.80 3.56 -19.57
C PRO A 136 5.33 3.03 -20.91
N ALA A 137 5.69 3.95 -21.82
CA ALA A 137 6.23 3.58 -23.12
C ALA A 137 7.48 2.69 -22.97
N PRO A 138 7.73 1.73 -23.89
CA PRO A 138 8.94 0.94 -23.88
C PRO A 138 10.20 1.81 -23.78
N GLY A 139 11.14 1.43 -22.91
CA GLY A 139 12.35 2.20 -22.63
C GLY A 139 12.20 3.29 -21.57
N THR A 140 11.00 3.49 -21.00
CA THR A 140 10.85 4.33 -19.80
C THR A 140 11.59 3.70 -18.61
N GLN A 141 12.26 4.52 -17.81
CA GLN A 141 12.94 4.07 -16.59
C GLN A 141 11.94 3.41 -15.62
N SER A 142 12.35 2.28 -15.01
CA SER A 142 11.56 1.61 -13.99
C SER A 142 11.22 2.56 -12.84
N GLN A 143 9.98 2.48 -12.39
CA GLN A 143 9.42 3.35 -11.37
C GLN A 143 9.28 2.58 -10.07
N SER A 144 9.54 3.23 -8.93
CA SER A 144 9.36 2.61 -7.62
C SER A 144 8.52 3.49 -6.71
N LEU A 145 7.63 2.86 -5.94
CA LEU A 145 7.00 3.49 -4.78
C LEU A 145 8.00 3.43 -3.63
N THR A 146 8.53 4.58 -3.20
CA THR A 146 9.63 4.57 -2.24
C THR A 146 9.09 4.77 -0.84
N PHE A 147 9.18 3.74 -0.01
CA PHE A 147 9.04 3.83 1.45
C PHE A 147 10.37 4.24 2.08
N PHE A 148 10.35 4.68 3.34
CA PHE A 148 11.54 4.80 4.18
C PHE A 148 11.46 3.80 5.32
N ARG A 149 12.60 3.39 5.87
CA ARG A 149 12.64 2.43 6.97
C ARG A 149 11.68 2.82 8.11
N GLN A 150 11.68 4.09 8.52
CA GLN A 150 10.80 4.58 9.58
C GLN A 150 9.30 4.38 9.29
N ASP A 151 8.89 4.30 8.02
CA ASP A 151 7.48 4.12 7.64
C ASP A 151 6.93 2.78 8.20
N PHE A 152 7.79 1.77 8.37
CA PHE A 152 7.44 0.43 8.85
C PHE A 152 7.33 0.30 10.38
N TYR A 153 7.75 1.31 11.15
CA TYR A 153 7.82 1.24 12.62
C TYR A 153 6.92 2.29 13.25
N VAL A 154 6.12 1.90 14.25
CA VAL A 154 5.19 2.79 14.94
C VAL A 154 5.93 4.02 15.48
N GLY A 155 5.44 5.20 15.14
CA GLY A 155 6.05 6.48 15.55
C GLY A 155 7.38 6.81 14.86
N GLY A 156 7.79 6.05 13.84
CA GLY A 156 9.05 6.25 13.12
C GLY A 156 10.29 5.80 13.89
N ILE A 157 10.13 5.09 15.00
CA ILE A 157 11.22 4.65 15.87
C ILE A 157 11.82 3.36 15.32
N VAL A 158 12.95 3.46 14.62
CA VAL A 158 13.65 2.31 14.03
C VAL A 158 14.58 1.60 15.03
N PRO A 159 14.92 0.31 14.80
CA PRO A 159 15.86 -0.42 15.64
C PRO A 159 17.23 0.27 15.75
N ALA A 160 17.93 0.04 16.87
CA ALA A 160 19.23 0.63 17.11
C ALA A 160 20.23 0.32 15.98
N GLY A 161 21.01 1.32 15.58
CA GLY A 161 21.98 1.20 14.48
C GLY A 161 21.38 1.28 13.07
N ARG A 162 20.05 1.41 12.93
CA ARG A 162 19.40 1.64 11.64
C ARG A 162 19.20 3.13 11.34
N GLN A 163 19.16 3.47 10.05
CA GLN A 163 18.89 4.83 9.58
C GLN A 163 17.39 5.00 9.28
N PRO A 164 16.67 5.95 9.91
CA PRO A 164 15.23 6.16 9.70
C PRO A 164 14.85 6.45 8.24
N LEU A 165 15.69 7.23 7.55
CA LEU A 165 15.46 7.70 6.18
C LEU A 165 16.09 6.78 5.11
N ASP A 166 16.47 5.56 5.48
CA ASP A 166 16.97 4.56 4.54
C ASP A 166 15.87 4.19 3.52
N PRO A 167 16.08 4.44 2.21
CA PRO A 167 15.05 4.25 1.21
C PRO A 167 14.78 2.78 0.93
N CYS A 168 13.50 2.44 0.87
CA CYS A 168 12.98 1.12 0.55
C CYS A 168 12.11 1.20 -0.71
N PRO A 169 12.71 1.27 -1.92
CA PRO A 169 11.96 1.39 -3.18
C PRO A 169 11.25 0.08 -3.50
N TRP A 170 9.93 0.12 -3.71
CA TRP A 170 9.14 -1.03 -4.16
C TRP A 170 8.86 -0.91 -5.65
N ASP A 171 9.20 -1.94 -6.42
CA ASP A 171 9.13 -1.89 -7.89
C ASP A 171 7.69 -1.90 -8.40
N ILE A 172 7.30 -0.89 -9.17
CA ILE A 172 5.96 -0.79 -9.78
C ILE A 172 5.81 -1.72 -10.98
N ASP A 173 6.89 -2.12 -11.65
CA ASP A 173 6.81 -3.05 -12.76
C ASP A 173 6.32 -4.44 -12.31
N ASP A 174 6.70 -4.86 -11.10
CA ASP A 174 6.12 -6.04 -10.47
C ASP A 174 4.62 -5.91 -10.17
N LEU A 175 4.17 -4.73 -9.69
CA LEU A 175 2.75 -4.49 -9.48
C LEU A 175 1.97 -4.56 -10.80
N ARG A 176 2.51 -3.95 -11.87
CA ARG A 176 1.93 -4.03 -13.23
C ARG A 176 1.85 -5.47 -13.71
N ARG A 177 2.89 -6.28 -13.46
CA ARG A 177 2.91 -7.70 -13.83
C ARG A 177 1.79 -8.48 -13.14
N TYR A 178 1.65 -8.38 -11.83
CA TYR A 178 0.57 -9.06 -11.10
C TYR A 178 -0.83 -8.54 -11.51
N ALA A 179 -0.98 -7.23 -11.67
CA ALA A 179 -2.24 -6.64 -12.09
C ALA A 179 -2.62 -6.99 -13.53
N ASN A 180 -1.67 -7.07 -14.47
CA ASN A 180 -1.92 -7.47 -15.86
C ASN A 180 -2.54 -8.87 -15.93
N GLU A 181 -1.93 -9.84 -15.25
CA GLU A 181 -2.46 -11.22 -15.21
C GLU A 181 -3.85 -11.27 -14.59
N ALA A 182 -4.04 -10.56 -13.47
CA ALA A 182 -5.33 -10.53 -12.77
C ALA A 182 -6.44 -9.85 -13.57
N ILE A 183 -6.14 -8.74 -14.26
CA ILE A 183 -7.10 -8.04 -15.13
C ILE A 183 -7.51 -8.95 -16.30
N ARG A 184 -6.55 -9.62 -16.94
CA ARG A 184 -6.82 -10.54 -18.06
C ARG A 184 -7.62 -11.76 -17.64
N ALA A 185 -7.36 -12.29 -16.45
CA ALA A 185 -8.11 -13.42 -15.87
C ALA A 185 -9.61 -13.10 -15.67
N GLU A 186 -9.96 -11.81 -15.53
CA GLU A 186 -11.36 -11.36 -15.44
C GLU A 186 -11.99 -10.98 -16.80
N GLY A 187 -11.31 -11.26 -17.92
CA GLY A 187 -11.78 -10.91 -19.27
C GLY A 187 -11.75 -9.40 -19.55
N LEU A 188 -10.96 -8.65 -18.78
CA LEU A 188 -10.72 -7.22 -18.95
C LEU A 188 -9.38 -7.00 -19.66
N VAL A 189 -9.15 -5.76 -20.11
CA VAL A 189 -7.94 -5.38 -20.85
C VAL A 189 -7.15 -4.35 -20.02
N PRO A 190 -5.90 -4.61 -19.64
CA PRO A 190 -5.07 -3.55 -19.06
C PRO A 190 -4.79 -2.52 -20.16
N GLU A 191 -4.97 -1.24 -19.84
CA GLU A 191 -4.56 -0.16 -20.75
C GLU A 191 -3.04 -0.03 -20.83
#